data_AF-A0A1V0RUW8-F1
#
_entry.id   AF-A0A1V0RUW8-F1
#
_cell.length_a   1.000
_cell.length_b   1.000
_cell.length_c   1.000
_cell.angle_alpha   90.00
_cell.angle_beta   90.00
_cell.angle_gamma   90.00
#
_symmetry.space_group_name_H-M   'P 1'
#
loop_
_entity.id
_entity.type
_entity.pdbx_description
1 polymer ?
#
loop_
_entity_poly.entity_id
_entity_poly.type
_entity_poly.pdbx_seq_one_letter_code
_entity_poly.pdbx_strand_id
1 'polypeptide(L)'
;MVKRPPPTRWIMQQETADGPLNDTQIQQFAADFDLPRDSLRKLSSALGGCLSGRIVSRGILKVVKQMEMGPSELEKLIKELRQAQVRLSRASALYSEIEVQYPKVGRSKDNPNIVFRLMLENALRDVSVLSGTLARAAVKYGVHFTGEPDKRRNRDYRRTVILGCIFDTWHAADKNVSLTTNSVTSERTGPLVDFTNAIVRCITDPVSEIKGETIWKEVQGWREHQESKELYERLKLEEASVSTTDK
;
A
#
# COMPACT_ATOMS: atom_id res chain seq x y z
N MET A 1 -27.72 20.68 -16.83
CA MET A 1 -27.05 19.75 -15.88
C MET A 1 -26.59 18.52 -16.65
N VAL A 2 -25.29 18.32 -16.81
CA VAL A 2 -24.75 17.11 -17.46
C VAL A 2 -24.79 15.97 -16.44
N LYS A 3 -25.62 14.94 -16.68
CA LYS A 3 -25.61 13.72 -15.88
C LYS A 3 -24.24 13.06 -16.02
N ARG A 4 -23.53 12.85 -14.91
CA ARG A 4 -22.28 12.06 -14.94
C ARG A 4 -22.62 10.63 -15.35
N PRO A 5 -21.86 10.01 -16.25
CA PRO A 5 -22.04 8.61 -16.58
C PRO A 5 -21.86 7.76 -15.32
N PRO A 6 -22.56 6.61 -15.21
CA PRO A 6 -22.39 5.70 -14.10
C PRO A 6 -20.92 5.24 -14.01
N PRO A 7 -20.40 4.99 -12.80
CA PRO A 7 -19.04 4.50 -12.63
C PRO A 7 -18.89 3.13 -13.27
N THR A 8 -17.80 2.92 -14.02
CA THR A 8 -17.42 1.62 -14.59
C THR A 8 -17.35 0.56 -13.50
N ARG A 9 -18.07 -0.54 -13.68
CA ARG A 9 -17.96 -1.71 -12.80
C ARG A 9 -17.17 -2.80 -13.50
N TRP A 10 -16.18 -3.35 -12.81
CA TRP A 10 -15.43 -4.52 -13.26
C TRP A 10 -16.21 -5.77 -12.88
N ILE A 11 -16.85 -6.39 -13.87
CA ILE A 11 -17.70 -7.55 -13.66
C ILE A 11 -17.32 -8.67 -14.61
N MET A 12 -17.53 -9.90 -14.15
CA MET A 12 -17.50 -11.07 -15.00
C MET A 12 -18.81 -11.07 -15.81
N GLN A 13 -18.76 -10.65 -17.08
CA GLN A 13 -19.97 -10.62 -17.93
C GLN A 13 -20.51 -12.03 -18.21
N GLN A 14 -19.61 -13.02 -18.27
CA GLN A 14 -19.93 -14.44 -18.43
C GLN A 14 -19.11 -15.25 -17.42
N GLU A 15 -19.78 -15.90 -16.47
CA GLU A 15 -19.15 -16.78 -15.49
C GLU A 15 -18.97 -18.16 -16.13
N THR A 16 -17.84 -18.34 -16.83
CA THR A 16 -17.44 -19.66 -17.36
C THR A 16 -16.36 -20.26 -16.47
N ALA A 17 -16.19 -21.59 -16.53
CA ALA A 17 -15.15 -22.29 -15.80
C ALA A 17 -13.74 -21.79 -16.13
N ASP A 18 -13.54 -21.24 -17.33
CA ASP A 18 -12.24 -20.82 -17.88
C ASP A 18 -11.98 -19.30 -17.81
N GLY A 19 -12.88 -18.54 -17.16
CA GLY A 19 -12.74 -17.09 -16.98
C GLY A 19 -13.74 -16.25 -17.78
N PRO A 20 -13.49 -14.94 -17.96
CA PRO A 20 -14.43 -14.03 -18.61
C PRO A 20 -14.35 -14.04 -20.14
N LEU A 21 -13.33 -14.65 -20.75
CA LEU A 21 -13.19 -14.73 -22.20
C LEU A 21 -13.66 -16.10 -22.70
N ASN A 22 -14.54 -16.13 -23.70
CA ASN A 22 -14.96 -17.36 -24.36
C ASN A 22 -13.99 -17.76 -25.50
N ASP A 23 -14.07 -19.01 -25.97
CA ASP A 23 -13.17 -19.53 -27.00
C ASP A 23 -13.20 -18.70 -28.31
N THR A 24 -14.36 -18.15 -28.68
CA THR A 24 -14.49 -17.29 -29.87
C THR A 24 -13.70 -15.99 -29.71
N GLN A 25 -13.80 -15.34 -28.55
CA GLN A 25 -13.03 -14.14 -28.21
C GLN A 25 -11.54 -14.45 -28.15
N ILE A 26 -11.16 -15.59 -27.57
CA ILE A 26 -9.76 -16.02 -27.52
C ILE A 26 -9.20 -16.24 -28.92
N GLN A 27 -9.96 -16.90 -29.80
CA GLN A 27 -9.56 -17.10 -31.18
C GLN A 27 -9.42 -15.78 -31.94
N GLN A 28 -10.35 -14.85 -31.72
CA GLN A 28 -10.30 -13.51 -32.32
C GLN A 28 -9.08 -12.73 -31.83
N PHE A 29 -8.86 -12.62 -30.52
CA PHE A 29 -7.74 -11.88 -29.96
C PHE A 29 -6.39 -12.50 -30.31
N ALA A 30 -6.31 -13.83 -30.43
CA ALA A 30 -5.11 -14.50 -30.91
C ALA A 30 -4.75 -14.05 -32.33
N ALA A 31 -5.74 -13.90 -33.22
CA ALA A 31 -5.53 -13.45 -34.58
C ALA A 31 -5.24 -11.93 -34.65
N ASP A 32 -6.01 -11.12 -33.94
CA ASP A 32 -5.94 -9.66 -34.02
C ASP A 32 -4.64 -9.11 -33.42
N PHE A 33 -4.09 -9.76 -32.39
CA PHE A 33 -2.92 -9.29 -31.64
C PHE A 33 -1.69 -10.19 -31.76
N ASP A 34 -1.77 -11.25 -32.57
CA ASP A 34 -0.69 -12.22 -32.77
C ASP A 34 -0.16 -12.78 -31.43
N LEU A 35 -1.09 -13.37 -30.67
CA LEU A 35 -0.84 -13.95 -29.35
C LEU A 35 -1.17 -15.45 -29.33
N PRO A 36 -0.38 -16.29 -28.62
CA PRO A 36 -0.72 -17.69 -28.44
C PRO A 36 -2.05 -17.87 -27.72
N ARG A 37 -2.91 -18.75 -28.23
CA ARG A 37 -4.24 -19.05 -27.63
C ARG A 37 -4.12 -19.52 -26.18
N ASP A 38 -3.10 -20.31 -25.87
CA ASP A 38 -2.87 -20.82 -24.52
C ASP A 38 -2.52 -19.70 -23.53
N SER A 39 -1.80 -18.66 -23.98
CA SER A 39 -1.52 -17.47 -23.17
C SER A 39 -2.81 -16.70 -22.86
N LEU A 40 -3.72 -16.58 -23.84
CA LEU A 40 -5.02 -15.95 -23.67
C LEU A 40 -5.97 -16.74 -22.77
N ARG A 41 -5.93 -18.08 -22.82
CA ARG A 41 -6.66 -18.94 -21.87
C ARG A 41 -6.18 -18.77 -20.44
N LYS A 42 -4.85 -18.78 -20.24
CA LYS A 42 -4.24 -18.49 -18.93
C LYS A 42 -4.62 -17.11 -18.42
N LEU A 43 -4.62 -16.11 -19.31
CA LEU A 43 -5.07 -14.75 -18.99
C LEU A 43 -6.54 -14.75 -18.57
N SER A 44 -7.43 -15.39 -19.33
CA SER A 44 -8.86 -15.51 -18.99
C SER A 44 -9.03 -16.12 -17.59
N SER A 45 -8.36 -17.24 -17.30
CA SER A 45 -8.42 -17.88 -15.99
C SER A 45 -7.93 -16.95 -14.86
N ALA A 46 -6.80 -16.26 -15.07
CA ALA A 46 -6.27 -15.28 -14.12
C ALA A 46 -7.25 -14.12 -13.88
N LEU A 47 -7.87 -13.60 -14.93
CA LEU A 47 -8.90 -12.56 -14.84
C LEU A 47 -10.15 -13.06 -14.11
N GLY A 48 -10.56 -14.31 -14.31
CA GLY A 48 -11.65 -14.93 -13.55
C GLY A 48 -11.35 -14.98 -12.05
N GLY A 49 -10.12 -15.35 -11.69
CA GLY A 49 -9.63 -15.24 -10.31
C GLY A 49 -9.69 -13.80 -9.79
N CYS A 50 -9.41 -12.82 -10.64
CA CYS A 50 -9.44 -11.41 -10.25
C CYS A 50 -10.85 -10.84 -10.06
N LEU A 51 -11.80 -11.30 -10.87
CA LEU A 51 -13.17 -10.81 -10.90
C LEU A 51 -14.09 -11.55 -9.92
N SER A 52 -13.77 -12.78 -9.53
CA SER A 52 -14.59 -13.64 -8.65
C SER A 52 -14.73 -13.15 -7.19
N GLY A 53 -14.31 -11.91 -6.87
CA GLY A 53 -14.45 -11.32 -5.53
C GLY A 53 -13.55 -11.94 -4.45
N ARG A 54 -12.82 -13.01 -4.76
CA ARG A 54 -11.84 -13.67 -3.87
C ARG A 54 -10.53 -12.91 -3.74
N ILE A 55 -10.30 -11.87 -4.54
CA ILE A 55 -9.22 -10.93 -4.27
C ILE A 55 -9.56 -10.14 -3.01
N VAL A 56 -8.97 -10.56 -1.89
CA VAL A 56 -8.71 -9.68 -0.75
C VAL A 56 -7.81 -8.57 -1.30
N SER A 57 -8.37 -7.38 -1.54
CA SER A 57 -7.63 -6.22 -2.02
C SER A 57 -6.32 -6.12 -1.24
N ARG A 58 -5.15 -5.95 -1.88
CA ARG A 58 -3.88 -5.74 -1.16
C ARG A 58 -3.98 -4.62 -0.11
N GLY A 59 -4.90 -3.66 -0.29
CA GLY A 59 -5.29 -2.69 0.73
C GLY A 59 -5.84 -3.32 2.01
N ILE A 60 -6.69 -4.34 1.92
CA ILE A 60 -7.18 -5.12 3.07
C ILE A 60 -6.02 -5.91 3.69
N LEU A 61 -5.13 -6.54 2.93
CA LEU A 61 -3.94 -7.21 3.50
C LEU A 61 -2.98 -6.25 4.20
N LYS A 62 -2.79 -5.04 3.66
CA LYS A 62 -2.00 -3.98 4.29
C LYS A 62 -2.68 -3.48 5.56
N VAL A 63 -4.00 -3.31 5.55
CA VAL A 63 -4.80 -2.97 6.73
C VAL A 63 -4.74 -4.08 7.77
N VAL A 64 -4.86 -5.35 7.38
CA VAL A 64 -4.74 -6.51 8.28
C VAL A 64 -3.34 -6.59 8.89
N LYS A 65 -2.26 -6.47 8.09
CA LYS A 65 -0.89 -6.41 8.61
C LYS A 65 -0.66 -5.19 9.53
N GLN A 66 -1.26 -4.04 9.22
CA GLN A 66 -1.17 -2.85 10.07
C GLN A 66 -2.00 -3.00 11.36
N MET A 67 -3.12 -3.72 11.32
CA MET A 67 -3.91 -4.10 12.49
C MET A 67 -3.17 -5.12 13.37
N GLU A 68 -2.31 -5.96 12.81
CA GLU A 68 -1.44 -6.87 13.56
C GLU A 68 -0.23 -6.14 14.17
N MET A 69 0.38 -5.20 13.44
CA MET A 69 1.55 -4.44 13.89
C MET A 69 1.22 -3.33 14.91
N GLY A 70 0.04 -2.72 14.79
CA GLY A 70 -0.39 -1.59 15.62
C GLY A 70 -0.36 -1.89 17.13
N PRO A 71 -0.92 -3.02 17.60
CA PRO A 71 -0.83 -3.43 18.99
C PRO A 71 0.60 -3.63 19.49
N SER A 72 1.47 -4.27 18.68
CA SER A 72 2.87 -4.53 19.04
C SER A 72 3.69 -3.23 19.17
N GLU A 73 3.52 -2.29 18.25
CA GLU A 73 4.19 -0.97 18.34
C GLU A 73 3.65 -0.14 19.50
N LEU A 74 2.35 -0.23 19.78
CA LEU A 74 1.74 0.46 20.91
C LEU A 74 2.24 -0.09 22.26
N GLU A 75 2.39 -1.40 22.39
CA GLU A 75 3.00 -2.03 23.57
C GLU A 75 4.45 -1.59 23.76
N LYS A 76 5.22 -1.52 22.67
CA LYS A 76 6.60 -1.01 22.70
C LYS A 76 6.66 0.44 23.19
N LEU A 77 5.82 1.32 22.65
CA LEU A 77 5.73 2.72 23.08
C LEU A 77 5.30 2.87 24.54
N ILE A 78 4.33 2.06 25.00
CA ILE A 78 3.93 2.03 26.42
C ILE A 78 5.11 1.61 27.31
N LYS A 79 5.90 0.62 26.89
CA LYS A 79 7.10 0.18 27.61
C LYS A 79 8.17 1.28 27.66
N GLU A 80 8.43 1.96 26.55
CA GLU A 80 9.37 3.08 26.49
C GLU A 80 8.93 4.26 27.38
N LEU A 81 7.63 4.58 27.41
CA LEU A 81 7.09 5.61 28.30
C LEU A 81 7.20 5.24 29.78
N ARG A 82 6.95 3.97 30.14
CA ARG A 82 7.19 3.50 31.52
C ARG A 82 8.66 3.64 31.93
N GLN A 83 9.58 3.31 31.03
CA GLN A 83 11.01 3.50 31.28
C GLN A 83 11.39 4.97 31.43
N ALA A 84 10.83 5.84 30.59
CA ALA A 84 11.02 7.29 30.70
C ALA A 84 10.49 7.83 32.03
N GLN A 85 9.32 7.37 32.47
CA GLN A 85 8.74 7.73 33.76
C GLN A 85 9.65 7.33 34.93
N VAL A 86 10.15 6.10 34.95
CA VAL A 86 11.09 5.63 36.00
C VAL A 86 12.36 6.46 36.02
N ARG A 87 12.94 6.78 34.85
CA ARG A 87 14.15 7.61 34.75
C ARG A 87 13.92 9.03 35.24
N LEU A 88 12.80 9.65 34.87
CA LEU A 88 12.44 10.99 35.31
C LEU A 88 12.13 11.03 36.82
N SER A 89 11.46 10.00 37.36
CA SER A 89 11.21 9.90 38.80
C SER A 89 12.51 9.77 39.58
N ARG A 90 13.46 8.98 39.07
CA ARG A 90 14.81 8.87 39.67
C ARG A 90 15.57 10.20 39.58
N ALA A 91 15.51 10.88 38.44
CA ALA A 91 16.11 12.21 38.29
C ALA A 91 15.49 13.22 39.26
N SER A 92 14.18 13.12 39.53
CA SER A 92 13.47 14.00 40.48
C SER A 92 13.85 13.73 41.94
N ALA A 93 13.99 12.45 42.30
CA ALA A 93 14.51 12.07 43.61
C ALA A 93 15.94 12.60 43.82
N LEU A 94 16.83 12.40 42.84
CA LEU A 94 18.21 12.91 42.89
C LEU A 94 18.26 14.45 42.90
N TYR A 95 17.38 15.12 42.17
CA TYR A 95 17.28 16.58 42.20
C TYR A 95 16.88 17.10 43.58
N SER A 96 16.05 16.35 44.31
CA SER A 96 15.66 16.70 45.68
C SER A 96 16.83 16.59 46.67
N GLU A 97 17.84 15.79 46.34
CA GLU A 97 19.07 15.63 47.14
C GLU A 97 20.14 16.68 46.77
N ILE A 98 20.10 17.21 45.55
CA ILE A 98 21.05 18.20 45.04
C ILE A 98 20.46 19.60 45.24
N GLU A 99 20.66 20.18 46.42
CA GLU A 99 20.41 21.59 46.62
C GLU A 99 21.55 22.40 45.98
N VAL A 100 21.33 22.96 44.79
CA VAL A 100 22.29 23.88 44.19
C VAL A 100 22.32 25.15 45.02
N GLN A 101 23.40 25.38 45.76
CA GLN A 101 23.59 26.62 46.50
C GLN A 101 23.52 27.79 45.52
N TYR A 102 22.51 28.63 45.69
CA TYR A 102 22.29 29.81 44.86
C TYR A 102 22.69 31.05 45.68
N PRO A 103 23.97 31.49 45.64
CA PRO A 103 24.38 32.72 46.29
C PRO A 103 23.65 33.87 45.60
N LYS A 104 22.61 34.38 46.27
CA LYS A 104 21.80 35.50 45.79
C LYS A 104 22.65 36.78 45.78
N VAL A 105 23.40 37.02 44.71
CA VAL A 105 24.06 38.30 44.48
C VAL A 105 23.30 39.08 43.41
N GLY A 106 22.27 39.80 43.85
CA GLY A 106 21.83 41.06 43.22
C GLY A 106 21.03 41.03 41.90
N ARG A 107 20.34 39.96 41.50
CA ARG A 107 19.45 40.02 40.30
C ARG A 107 18.12 39.28 40.46
N SER A 108 17.09 39.86 39.83
CA SER A 108 15.72 39.37 39.62
C SER A 108 15.63 38.12 38.72
N LYS A 109 16.51 37.15 38.92
CA LYS A 109 16.46 35.88 38.19
C LYS A 109 15.77 34.83 39.04
N ASP A 110 14.83 34.11 38.42
CA ASP A 110 14.14 33.00 39.05
C ASP A 110 15.15 31.97 39.58
N ASN A 111 14.88 31.46 40.78
CA ASN A 111 15.72 30.45 41.40
C ASN A 111 15.77 29.22 40.47
N PRO A 112 16.95 28.84 39.93
CA PRO A 112 17.06 27.73 38.99
C PRO A 112 16.57 26.42 39.60
N ASN A 113 16.66 26.25 40.92
CA ASN A 113 16.11 25.08 41.62
C ASN A 113 14.60 24.96 41.50
N ILE A 114 13.89 26.10 41.50
CA ILE A 114 12.44 26.13 41.32
C ILE A 114 12.09 25.82 39.87
N VAL A 115 12.82 26.43 38.92
CA VAL A 115 12.60 26.24 37.48
C VAL A 115 12.83 24.79 37.06
N PHE A 116 13.96 24.19 37.41
CA PHE A 116 14.27 22.81 37.03
C PHE A 116 13.36 21.79 37.72
N ARG A 117 13.00 22.02 38.98
CA ARG A 117 12.01 21.17 39.69
C ARG A 117 10.66 21.22 38.99
N LEU A 118 10.16 22.40 38.64
CA LEU A 118 8.90 22.57 37.90
C LEU A 118 8.96 21.92 36.51
N MET A 119 10.06 22.07 35.76
CA MET A 119 10.22 21.41 34.46
C MET A 119 10.15 19.89 34.58
N LEU A 120 10.77 19.34 35.63
CA LEU A 120 10.81 17.90 35.86
C LEU A 120 9.47 17.34 36.34
N GLU A 121 8.77 18.06 37.21
CA GLU A 121 7.40 17.75 37.64
C GLU A 121 6.42 17.79 36.45
N ASN A 122 6.56 18.77 35.56
CA ASN A 122 5.75 18.88 34.35
C ASN A 122 6.04 17.73 33.37
N ALA A 123 7.31 17.40 33.12
CA ALA A 123 7.69 16.28 32.27
C ALA A 123 7.15 14.94 32.80
N LEU A 124 7.17 14.73 34.12
CA LEU A 124 6.58 13.56 34.77
C LEU A 124 5.05 13.51 34.58
N ARG A 125 4.38 14.65 34.71
CA ARG A 125 2.93 14.76 34.48
C ARG A 125 2.59 14.43 33.03
N ASP A 126 3.31 15.00 32.07
CA ASP A 126 3.06 14.80 30.63
C ASP A 126 3.26 13.33 30.22
N VAL A 127 4.34 12.69 30.69
CA VAL A 127 4.60 11.26 30.43
C VAL A 127 3.51 10.38 31.05
N SER A 128 3.04 10.70 32.26
CA SER A 128 1.94 9.98 32.92
C SER A 128 0.62 10.11 32.15
N VAL A 129 0.29 11.32 31.69
CA VAL A 129 -0.92 11.60 30.89
C VAL A 129 -0.87 10.89 29.53
N LEU A 130 0.27 10.93 28.85
CA LEU A 130 0.49 10.24 27.57
C LEU A 130 0.40 8.73 27.73
N SER A 131 1.07 8.17 28.74
CA SER A 131 1.03 6.73 29.06
C SER A 131 -0.41 6.27 29.35
N GLY A 132 -1.15 7.01 30.17
CA GLY A 132 -2.55 6.71 30.48
C GLY A 132 -3.47 6.84 29.26
N THR A 133 -3.23 7.82 28.39
CA THR A 133 -4.03 8.03 27.17
C THR A 133 -3.78 6.94 26.14
N LEU A 134 -2.52 6.53 25.95
CA LEU A 134 -2.14 5.43 25.07
C LEU A 134 -2.65 4.08 25.59
N ALA A 135 -2.57 3.82 26.89
CA ALA A 135 -3.13 2.61 27.49
C ALA A 135 -4.66 2.54 27.35
N ARG A 136 -5.36 3.66 27.57
CA ARG A 136 -6.82 3.74 27.32
C ARG A 136 -7.15 3.58 25.85
N ALA A 137 -6.33 4.15 24.96
CA ALA A 137 -6.55 4.01 23.52
C ALA A 137 -6.33 2.58 23.03
N ALA A 138 -5.35 1.88 23.59
CA ALA A 138 -5.11 0.46 23.34
C ALA A 138 -6.33 -0.40 23.69
N VAL A 139 -6.91 -0.18 24.87
CA VAL A 139 -8.04 -0.97 25.40
C VAL A 139 -9.37 -0.59 24.74
N LYS A 140 -9.64 0.70 24.53
CA LYS A 140 -10.95 1.18 24.04
C LYS A 140 -11.11 1.12 22.52
N TYR A 141 -10.02 1.31 21.78
CA TYR A 141 -10.06 1.43 20.30
C TYR A 141 -9.37 0.29 19.57
N GLY A 142 -8.77 -0.69 20.28
CA GLY A 142 -8.16 -1.88 19.70
C GLY A 142 -7.39 -1.59 18.41
N VAL A 143 -6.52 -0.57 18.42
CA VAL A 143 -5.85 0.03 17.24
C VAL A 143 -6.57 -0.26 15.93
N HIS A 144 -7.85 0.11 15.85
CA HIS A 144 -8.57 0.06 14.59
C HIS A 144 -7.98 1.19 13.75
N PHE A 145 -7.31 0.84 12.66
CA PHE A 145 -6.97 1.80 11.63
C PHE A 145 -8.28 2.41 11.13
N THR A 146 -8.65 3.58 11.66
CA THR A 146 -9.83 4.36 11.25
C THR A 146 -9.61 5.07 9.93
N GLY A 147 -8.64 4.63 9.13
CA GLY A 147 -8.72 4.86 7.70
C GLY A 147 -9.92 4.10 7.19
N GLU A 148 -11.12 4.61 7.49
CA GLU A 148 -12.27 4.40 6.63
C GLU A 148 -11.72 4.60 5.23
N PRO A 149 -11.70 3.55 4.41
CA PRO A 149 -11.09 3.65 3.12
C PRO A 149 -11.82 4.76 2.39
N ASP A 150 -11.16 5.91 2.22
CA ASP A 150 -11.74 7.06 1.56
C ASP A 150 -12.28 6.54 0.23
N LYS A 151 -13.61 6.57 0.05
CA LYS A 151 -14.25 5.99 -1.13
C LYS A 151 -13.76 6.66 -2.42
N ARG A 152 -13.14 7.84 -2.33
CA ARG A 152 -12.49 8.57 -3.44
C ARG A 152 -11.05 8.10 -3.68
N ARG A 153 -10.41 7.51 -2.66
CA ARG A 153 -8.99 7.10 -2.63
C ARG A 153 -8.77 5.59 -2.59
N ASN A 154 -9.83 4.81 -2.37
CA ASN A 154 -9.94 3.41 -2.77
C ASN A 154 -9.86 3.35 -4.30
N ARG A 155 -8.65 3.59 -4.80
CA ARG A 155 -8.25 3.26 -6.16
C ARG A 155 -8.67 1.82 -6.34
N ASP A 156 -9.44 1.56 -7.39
CA ASP A 156 -9.87 0.21 -7.70
C ASP A 156 -8.62 -0.65 -7.96
N TYR A 157 -8.10 -1.28 -6.91
CA TYR A 157 -6.89 -2.10 -6.98
C TYR A 157 -7.10 -3.28 -7.91
N ARG A 158 -8.36 -3.67 -8.19
CA ARG A 158 -8.66 -4.71 -9.17
C ARG A 158 -8.19 -4.29 -10.54
N ARG A 159 -8.37 -3.02 -10.91
CA ARG A 159 -7.82 -2.48 -12.17
C ARG A 159 -6.32 -2.73 -12.26
N THR A 160 -5.55 -2.38 -11.23
CA THR A 160 -4.10 -2.57 -11.24
C THR A 160 -3.72 -4.04 -11.37
N VAL A 161 -4.41 -4.95 -10.68
CA VAL A 161 -4.14 -6.40 -10.79
C VAL A 161 -4.53 -6.93 -12.18
N ILE A 162 -5.70 -6.58 -12.68
CA ILE A 162 -6.20 -6.95 -14.00
C ILE A 162 -5.24 -6.49 -15.10
N LEU A 163 -4.87 -5.21 -15.07
CA LEU A 163 -3.92 -4.65 -16.03
C LEU A 163 -2.54 -5.29 -15.90
N GLY A 164 -2.09 -5.60 -14.67
CA GLY A 164 -0.89 -6.38 -14.44
C GLY A 164 -0.91 -7.74 -15.14
N CYS A 165 -1.99 -8.51 -15.02
CA CYS A 165 -2.13 -9.79 -15.73
C CYS A 165 -2.09 -9.63 -17.26
N ILE A 166 -2.71 -8.57 -17.79
CA ILE A 166 -2.67 -8.25 -19.22
C ILE A 166 -1.23 -7.94 -19.66
N PHE A 167 -0.51 -7.11 -18.90
CA PHE A 167 0.87 -6.73 -19.21
C PHE A 167 1.84 -7.92 -19.09
N ASP A 168 1.67 -8.77 -18.07
CA ASP A 168 2.44 -10.00 -17.92
C ASP A 168 2.23 -10.94 -19.11
N THR A 169 0.99 -11.07 -19.59
CA THR A 169 0.67 -11.90 -20.76
C THR A 169 1.27 -11.33 -22.04
N TRP A 170 1.19 -10.02 -22.22
CA TRP A 170 1.79 -9.31 -23.36
C TRP A 170 3.31 -9.47 -23.38
N HIS A 171 3.95 -9.26 -22.23
CA HIS A 171 5.39 -9.39 -22.06
C HIS A 171 5.86 -10.84 -22.27
N ALA A 172 5.13 -11.82 -21.74
CA ALA A 172 5.45 -13.24 -21.90
C ALA A 172 5.30 -13.75 -23.35
N ALA A 173 4.63 -12.99 -24.22
CA ALA A 173 4.56 -13.25 -25.66
C ALA A 173 5.65 -12.50 -26.45
N ASP A 174 6.72 -12.06 -25.78
CA ASP A 174 7.84 -11.28 -26.33
C ASP A 174 7.41 -9.98 -27.04
N LYS A 175 6.24 -9.44 -26.68
CA LYS A 175 5.77 -8.15 -27.20
C LYS A 175 6.26 -7.02 -26.30
N ASN A 176 6.71 -5.92 -26.91
CA ASN A 176 7.20 -4.75 -26.18
C ASN A 176 6.05 -4.08 -25.39
N VAL A 177 6.23 -3.91 -24.07
CA VAL A 177 5.27 -3.22 -23.19
C VAL A 177 5.49 -1.71 -23.28
N SER A 178 5.10 -1.11 -24.40
CA SER A 178 5.26 0.32 -24.68
C SER A 178 4.00 0.94 -25.26
N LEU A 179 3.88 2.26 -25.13
CA LEU A 179 2.80 3.05 -25.73
C LEU A 179 3.40 4.05 -26.71
N THR A 180 2.69 4.26 -27.82
CA THR A 180 3.00 5.28 -28.82
C THR A 180 2.18 6.54 -28.52
N THR A 181 2.67 7.72 -28.87
CA THR A 181 1.88 8.95 -28.80
C THR A 181 1.41 9.31 -30.20
N ASN A 182 0.11 9.49 -30.38
CA ASN A 182 -0.45 9.99 -31.63
C ASN A 182 -0.03 11.45 -31.82
N SER A 183 0.61 11.78 -32.94
CA SER A 183 1.13 13.12 -33.22
C SER A 183 0.04 14.17 -33.42
N VAL A 184 -1.18 13.77 -33.77
CA VAL A 184 -2.30 14.67 -34.05
C VAL A 184 -3.12 14.94 -32.79
N THR A 185 -3.50 13.89 -32.06
CA THR A 185 -4.37 14.02 -30.88
C THR A 185 -3.60 14.16 -29.57
N SER A 186 -2.27 13.95 -29.58
CA SER A 186 -1.43 13.82 -28.38
C SER A 186 -1.86 12.71 -27.41
N GLU A 187 -2.77 11.83 -27.84
CA GLU A 187 -3.24 10.71 -27.04
C GLU A 187 -2.25 9.54 -27.11
N ARG A 188 -2.14 8.82 -26.00
CA ARG A 188 -1.36 7.57 -25.95
C ARG A 188 -2.16 6.45 -26.60
N THR A 189 -1.59 5.82 -27.61
CA THR A 189 -2.20 4.75 -28.42
C THR A 189 -1.20 3.62 -28.66
N GLY A 190 -1.61 2.58 -29.39
CA GLY A 190 -0.73 1.50 -29.85
C GLY A 190 -1.24 0.11 -29.50
N PRO A 191 -0.55 -0.95 -29.95
CA PRO A 191 -1.05 -2.31 -29.89
C PRO A 191 -1.41 -2.79 -28.48
N LEU A 192 -0.62 -2.39 -27.48
CA LEU A 192 -0.90 -2.72 -26.08
C LEU A 192 -2.17 -2.02 -25.56
N VAL A 193 -2.42 -0.77 -25.97
CA VAL A 193 -3.63 -0.03 -25.60
C VAL A 193 -4.86 -0.68 -26.22
N ASP A 194 -4.77 -1.04 -27.49
CA ASP A 194 -5.85 -1.66 -28.25
C ASP A 194 -6.19 -3.04 -27.67
N PHE A 195 -5.17 -3.85 -27.37
CA PHE A 195 -5.33 -5.15 -26.71
C PHE A 195 -5.94 -5.01 -25.31
N THR A 196 -5.42 -4.08 -24.51
CA THR A 196 -5.93 -3.81 -23.17
C THR A 196 -7.41 -3.42 -23.23
N ASN A 197 -7.78 -2.49 -24.12
CA ASN A 197 -9.17 -2.05 -24.25
C ASN A 197 -10.08 -3.13 -24.85
N ALA A 198 -9.57 -3.99 -25.75
CA ALA A 198 -10.32 -5.15 -26.23
C ALA A 198 -10.73 -6.07 -25.07
N ILE A 199 -9.81 -6.36 -24.15
CA ILE A 199 -10.11 -7.15 -22.94
C ILE A 199 -11.02 -6.38 -21.98
N VAL A 200 -10.73 -5.11 -21.70
CA VAL A 200 -11.51 -4.29 -20.75
C VAL A 200 -12.98 -4.21 -21.15
N ARG A 201 -13.29 -4.11 -22.46
CA ARG A 201 -14.66 -4.11 -22.96
C ARG A 201 -15.41 -5.42 -22.62
N CYS A 202 -14.73 -6.55 -22.50
CA CYS A 202 -15.30 -7.84 -22.10
C CYS A 202 -15.50 -8.00 -20.58
N ILE A 203 -14.86 -7.15 -19.76
CA ILE A 203 -14.85 -7.29 -18.30
C ILE A 203 -15.37 -6.04 -17.57
N THR A 204 -16.06 -5.14 -18.28
CA THR A 204 -16.66 -3.93 -17.70
C THR A 204 -18.13 -3.76 -18.06
N ASP A 205 -18.93 -3.25 -17.12
CA ASP A 205 -20.34 -2.89 -17.33
C ASP A 205 -20.65 -1.53 -16.66
N PRO A 206 -21.11 -0.50 -17.41
CA PRO A 206 -21.25 -0.50 -18.88
C PRO A 206 -19.90 -0.72 -19.57
N VAL A 207 -19.95 -1.25 -20.80
CA VAL A 207 -18.77 -1.41 -21.66
C VAL A 207 -18.03 -0.07 -21.71
N SER A 208 -16.77 -0.10 -21.29
CA SER A 208 -15.97 1.10 -21.15
C SER A 208 -14.54 0.87 -21.61
N GLU A 209 -13.83 1.98 -21.81
CA GLU A 209 -12.44 1.97 -22.22
C GLU A 209 -11.60 2.76 -21.23
N ILE A 210 -10.34 2.35 -21.09
CA ILE A 210 -9.35 3.04 -20.29
C ILE A 210 -8.55 3.94 -21.23
N LYS A 211 -8.43 5.21 -20.83
CA LYS A 211 -7.58 6.18 -21.54
C LYS A 211 -6.13 5.68 -21.56
N GLY A 212 -5.44 5.81 -22.70
CA GLY A 212 -4.04 5.39 -22.83
C GLY A 212 -3.11 6.02 -21.79
N GLU A 213 -3.38 7.25 -21.34
CA GLU A 213 -2.62 7.89 -20.24
C GLU A 213 -2.77 7.14 -18.90
N THR A 214 -3.94 6.55 -18.64
CA THR A 214 -4.13 5.72 -17.45
C THR A 214 -3.41 4.39 -17.60
N ILE A 215 -3.44 3.78 -18.80
CA ILE A 215 -2.69 2.55 -19.10
C ILE A 215 -1.19 2.81 -18.92
N TRP A 216 -0.67 3.94 -19.41
CA TRP A 216 0.74 4.33 -19.25
C TRP A 216 1.15 4.41 -17.77
N LYS A 217 0.35 5.04 -16.92
CA LYS A 217 0.63 5.11 -15.47
C LYS A 217 0.67 3.72 -14.82
N GLU A 218 -0.18 2.80 -15.27
CA GLU A 218 -0.20 1.43 -14.75
C GLU A 218 0.98 0.61 -15.30
N VAL A 219 1.42 0.86 -16.55
CA VAL A 219 2.65 0.28 -17.12
C VAL A 219 3.88 0.72 -16.34
N GLN A 220 3.98 2.00 -15.98
CA GLN A 220 5.08 2.50 -15.15
C GLN A 220 5.13 1.79 -13.79
N GLY A 221 3.99 1.71 -13.08
CA GLY A 221 3.91 0.98 -11.81
C GLY A 221 4.18 -0.52 -11.95
N TRP A 222 3.81 -1.13 -13.08
CA TRP A 222 4.13 -2.52 -13.39
C TRP A 222 5.64 -2.73 -13.57
N ARG A 223 6.33 -1.83 -14.30
CA ARG A 223 7.79 -1.91 -14.47
C ARG A 223 8.53 -1.80 -13.14
N GLU A 224 8.17 -0.82 -12.32
CA GLU A 224 8.73 -0.67 -10.96
C GLU A 224 8.50 -1.94 -10.12
N HIS A 225 7.36 -2.60 -10.28
CA HIS A 225 7.06 -3.85 -9.59
C HIS A 225 7.92 -5.02 -10.09
N GLN A 226 8.14 -5.14 -11.40
CA GLN A 226 9.02 -6.17 -11.97
C GLN A 226 10.47 -5.98 -11.49
N GLU A 227 10.99 -4.75 -11.55
CA GLU A 227 12.33 -4.42 -11.04
C GLU A 227 12.49 -4.77 -9.56
N SER A 228 11.48 -4.43 -8.74
CA SER A 228 11.47 -4.77 -7.31
C SER A 228 11.44 -6.28 -7.07
N LYS A 229 10.69 -7.03 -7.88
CA LYS A 229 10.58 -8.49 -7.79
C LYS A 229 11.90 -9.15 -8.17
N GLU A 230 12.55 -8.70 -9.23
CA GLU A 230 13.86 -9.18 -9.63
C GLU A 230 14.92 -8.92 -8.55
N LEU A 231 14.94 -7.72 -7.96
CA LEU A 231 15.86 -7.39 -6.88
C LEU A 231 15.65 -8.31 -5.66
N TYR A 232 14.39 -8.55 -5.29
CA TYR A 232 14.06 -9.44 -4.19
C TYR A 232 14.53 -10.88 -4.43
N GLU A 233 14.32 -11.43 -5.63
CA GLU A 233 14.79 -12.78 -5.96
C GLU A 233 16.32 -12.86 -5.97
N ARG A 234 17.03 -11.80 -6.41
CA ARG A 234 18.50 -11.73 -6.33
C ARG A 234 18.98 -11.76 -4.88
N LEU A 235 18.42 -10.90 -4.01
CA LEU A 235 18.78 -10.85 -2.59
C LEU A 235 18.50 -12.18 -1.87
N LYS A 236 17.37 -12.81 -2.19
CA LYS A 236 17.00 -14.12 -1.63
C LYS A 236 17.98 -15.23 -2.03
N LEU A 237 18.48 -15.20 -3.26
CA LEU A 237 19.51 -16.14 -3.73
C LEU A 237 20.87 -15.88 -3.05
N GLU A 238 21.23 -14.62 -2.85
CA GLU A 238 22.44 -14.23 -2.11
C GLU A 238 22.39 -14.71 -0.65
N GLU A 239 21.28 -14.48 0.06
CA GLU A 239 21.08 -14.98 1.43
C GLU A 239 21.17 -16.51 1.52
N ALA A 240 20.59 -17.22 0.53
CA ALA A 240 20.67 -18.67 0.46
C ALA A 240 22.11 -19.18 0.26
N SER A 241 22.92 -18.47 -0.55
CA SER A 241 24.33 -18.81 -0.80
C SER A 241 25.25 -18.54 0.41
N VAL A 242 25.00 -17.47 1.17
CA VAL A 242 25.76 -17.16 2.39
C VAL A 242 25.48 -18.22 3.46
N SER A 243 24.23 -18.68 3.57
CA SER A 243 23.82 -19.72 4.53
C SER A 243 24.43 -21.11 4.25
N THR A 244 24.88 -21.38 3.03
CA THR A 244 25.49 -22.67 2.66
C THR A 244 27.00 -22.73 2.87
N THR A 245 27.66 -21.60 3.15
CA THR A 245 29.13 -21.51 3.26
C THR A 245 29.63 -21.64 4.71
N ASP A 246 28.72 -21.63 5.70
CA ASP A 246 29.01 -21.78 7.14
C ASP A 246 28.71 -23.20 7.68
N LYS A 247 28.73 -24.23 6.83
CA LYS A 247 28.66 -25.64 7.22
C LYS A 247 29.84 -26.42 6.67
#